data_AF-A0A7M7HMA6-F1
#
_entry.id   AF-A0A7M7HMA6-F1
#
_cell.length_a   1.000
_cell.length_b   1.000
_cell.length_c   1.000
_cell.angle_alpha   90.00
_cell.angle_beta   90.00
_cell.angle_gamma   90.00
#
_symmetry.space_group_name_H-M   'P 1'
#
loop_
_entity.id
_entity.type
_entity.pdbx_description
1 polymer ?
#
loop_
_entity_poly.entity_id
_entity_poly.type
_entity_poly.pdbx_seq_one_letter_code
_entity_poly.pdbx_strand_id
1 'polypeptide(L)'
;MGQGCVRQDIEGAIMENIAILTTLKEKAKDKLKLCRVYGDQIRQCRKYTDTHLQALKGEVDSVINEAIQTDKDKEKEDAAKINQEIDDKNQKLEEKIPKINENIRKNDEEREKRLELNRTDAERRREPINNKQLSLQTDIKNIAEEKERKIGELENTWQDDTKTTENIIKTLGTVLEDEKNIVKDGHHVKTSVSGILKKPLNEGEVEQITGTILGVRFMKGAGREKYDGRIDGYDGEWKLINTINIKDKIEFPIIAGYIDEYNVIINDLVSGTYMLHMNTRHTQRVITGSGGTSCVSSSALLNDDKVVCGKVIGEGCTGDSLTGCISVYDRQWKHINDVTIPKDTALKEAAVYVAVDQDGMIIAADAGESKIYVIKPADGKIMNTITCKENIMMHDLLSSGHIIAQPSTPDHRVLIIDRQGAHREIHHSDTILSVCIDPMTDDLYVVTSDDEYNTCVIDQVMSGGEMKKRRVASFPVSTELDPPVLREWLLVSSRVIMTPSGKLIANDGKNILVFKNRFTL
;
A
#
# COMPACT_ATOMS: atom_id res chain seq x y z
N MET A 1 37.06 38.36 -72.16
CA MET A 1 37.37 38.57 -70.74
C MET A 1 36.23 37.94 -69.94
N GLY A 2 36.49 36.89 -69.14
CA GLY A 2 35.42 36.16 -68.44
C GLY A 2 35.84 34.92 -67.64
N GLN A 3 37.09 34.45 -67.74
CA GLN A 3 37.56 33.26 -67.01
C GLN A 3 38.07 33.54 -65.58
N GLY A 4 38.21 34.81 -65.15
CA GLY A 4 38.71 35.17 -63.83
C GLY A 4 37.68 35.05 -62.69
N CYS A 5 36.43 35.49 -62.92
CA CYS A 5 35.38 35.47 -61.89
C CYS A 5 34.95 34.06 -61.48
N VAL A 6 34.80 33.13 -62.43
CA VAL A 6 34.23 31.80 -62.15
C VAL A 6 35.18 30.93 -61.31
N ARG A 7 36.50 31.13 -61.42
CA ARG A 7 37.50 30.43 -60.58
C ARG A 7 37.52 30.96 -59.15
N GLN A 8 37.36 32.27 -58.95
CA GLN A 8 37.29 32.89 -57.62
C GLN A 8 36.02 32.45 -56.85
N ASP A 9 34.90 32.23 -57.55
CA ASP A 9 33.67 31.69 -56.93
C ASP A 9 33.84 30.23 -56.43
N ILE A 10 34.61 29.40 -57.15
CA ILE A 10 34.85 28.00 -56.77
C ILE A 10 35.83 27.89 -55.60
N GLU A 11 36.95 28.64 -55.64
CA GLU A 11 37.90 28.70 -54.52
C GLU A 11 37.24 29.24 -53.25
N GLY A 12 36.39 30.27 -53.39
CA GLY A 12 35.60 30.81 -52.28
C GLY A 12 34.66 29.77 -51.65
N ALA A 13 33.94 29.01 -52.47
CA ALA A 13 33.03 27.95 -51.99
C ALA A 13 33.77 26.76 -51.33
N ILE A 14 34.97 26.42 -51.82
CA ILE A 14 35.82 25.38 -51.20
C ILE A 14 36.30 25.86 -49.82
N MET A 15 36.79 27.09 -49.72
CA MET A 15 37.23 27.67 -48.44
C MET A 15 36.09 27.79 -47.43
N GLU A 16 34.88 28.15 -47.88
CA GLU A 16 33.68 28.16 -47.02
C GLU A 16 33.33 26.76 -46.51
N ASN A 17 33.38 25.74 -47.37
CA ASN A 17 33.14 24.36 -46.96
C ASN A 17 34.20 23.85 -45.97
N ILE A 18 35.49 24.20 -46.17
CA ILE A 18 36.56 23.88 -45.21
C ILE A 18 36.25 24.48 -43.84
N ALA A 19 35.86 25.77 -43.79
CA ALA A 19 35.54 26.45 -42.54
C ALA A 19 34.36 25.78 -41.81
N ILE A 20 33.31 25.41 -42.55
CA ILE A 20 32.13 24.74 -41.99
C ILE A 20 32.47 23.34 -41.48
N LEU A 21 33.19 22.53 -42.25
CA LEU A 21 33.58 21.17 -41.85
C LEU A 21 34.53 21.20 -40.64
N THR A 22 35.45 22.16 -40.59
CA THR A 22 36.32 22.39 -39.43
C THR A 22 35.50 22.76 -38.20
N THR A 23 34.51 23.65 -38.34
CA THR A 23 33.58 24.00 -37.25
C THR A 23 32.78 22.79 -36.76
N LEU A 24 32.29 21.94 -37.67
CA LEU A 24 31.60 20.70 -37.32
C LEU A 24 32.51 19.72 -36.59
N LYS A 25 33.79 19.65 -36.96
CA LYS A 25 34.78 18.78 -36.30
C LYS A 25 35.04 19.22 -34.87
N GLU A 26 35.16 20.52 -34.62
CA GLU A 26 35.29 21.04 -33.25
C GLU A 26 34.01 20.81 -32.43
N LYS A 27 32.82 21.05 -33.00
CA LYS A 27 31.55 20.70 -32.34
C LYS A 27 31.44 19.21 -32.00
N ALA A 28 31.92 18.34 -32.88
CA ALA A 28 31.94 16.90 -32.62
C ALA A 28 32.90 16.54 -31.47
N LYS A 29 34.08 17.18 -31.40
CA LYS A 29 35.00 17.01 -30.26
C LYS A 29 34.38 17.49 -28.95
N ASP A 30 33.67 18.61 -28.96
CA ASP A 30 33.00 19.14 -27.78
C ASP A 30 31.85 18.23 -27.33
N LYS A 31 31.05 17.72 -28.27
CA LYS A 31 30.05 16.68 -27.98
C LYS A 31 30.69 15.41 -27.41
N LEU A 32 31.85 14.98 -27.91
CA LEU A 32 32.56 13.83 -27.36
C LEU A 32 33.02 14.06 -25.91
N LYS A 33 33.48 15.28 -25.57
CA LYS A 33 33.79 15.62 -24.17
C LYS A 33 32.54 15.54 -23.30
N LEU A 34 31.40 16.05 -23.80
CA LEU A 34 30.12 15.96 -23.10
C LEU A 34 29.70 14.50 -22.89
N CYS A 35 29.83 13.64 -23.90
CA CYS A 35 29.59 12.20 -23.76
C CYS A 35 30.43 11.60 -22.63
N ARG A 36 31.70 11.99 -22.47
CA ARG A 36 32.54 11.46 -21.37
C ARG A 36 32.01 11.86 -20.00
N VAL A 37 31.64 13.12 -19.83
CA VAL A 37 31.03 13.64 -18.59
C VAL A 37 29.72 12.92 -18.30
N TYR A 38 28.87 12.76 -19.31
CA TYR A 38 27.60 12.04 -19.18
C TYR A 38 27.81 10.57 -18.79
N GLY A 39 28.81 9.90 -19.36
CA GLY A 39 29.20 8.55 -18.95
C GLY A 39 29.68 8.46 -17.49
N ASP A 40 30.39 9.48 -16.99
CA ASP A 40 30.75 9.57 -15.57
C ASP A 40 29.51 9.76 -14.68
N GLN A 41 28.55 10.59 -15.09
CA GLN A 41 27.29 10.80 -14.38
C GLN A 41 26.47 9.51 -14.28
N ILE A 42 26.35 8.74 -15.36
CA ILE A 42 25.64 7.44 -15.34
C ILE A 42 26.31 6.46 -14.35
N ARG A 43 27.64 6.35 -14.38
CA ARG A 43 28.39 5.50 -13.42
C ARG A 43 28.21 5.96 -11.98
N GLN A 44 28.21 7.26 -11.74
CA GLN A 44 27.95 7.83 -10.41
C GLN A 44 26.53 7.51 -9.96
N CYS A 45 25.52 7.74 -10.81
CA CYS A 45 24.12 7.39 -10.54
C CYS A 45 23.97 5.93 -10.12
N ARG A 46 24.57 4.99 -10.86
CA ARG A 46 24.59 3.57 -10.50
C ARG A 46 25.15 3.34 -9.10
N LYS A 47 26.33 3.89 -8.80
CA LYS A 47 26.97 3.75 -7.48
C LYS A 47 26.13 4.34 -6.35
N TYR A 48 25.56 5.53 -6.55
CA TYR A 48 24.73 6.21 -5.55
C TYR A 48 23.46 5.42 -5.25
N THR A 49 22.76 5.00 -6.30
CA THR A 49 21.52 4.23 -6.18
C THR A 49 21.76 2.85 -5.57
N ASP A 50 22.87 2.18 -5.88
CA ASP A 50 23.28 0.92 -5.22
C ASP A 50 23.54 1.11 -3.73
N THR A 51 24.27 2.18 -3.37
CA THR A 51 24.57 2.50 -1.97
C THR A 51 23.29 2.77 -1.19
N HIS A 52 22.34 3.50 -1.78
CA HIS A 52 21.05 3.80 -1.18
C HIS A 52 20.21 2.54 -0.95
N LEU A 53 20.07 1.67 -1.95
CA LEU A 53 19.33 0.41 -1.80
C LEU A 53 19.98 -0.55 -0.81
N GLN A 54 21.32 -0.56 -0.72
CA GLN A 54 22.03 -1.34 0.28
C GLN A 54 21.76 -0.81 1.70
N ALA A 55 21.75 0.52 1.89
CA ALA A 55 21.41 1.14 3.18
C ALA A 55 19.95 0.83 3.57
N LEU A 56 19.02 0.97 2.62
CA LEU A 56 17.61 0.62 2.80
C LEU A 56 17.42 -0.84 3.22
N LYS A 57 18.12 -1.77 2.55
CA LYS A 57 18.12 -3.19 2.94
C LYS A 57 18.64 -3.40 4.35
N GLY A 58 19.74 -2.73 4.71
CA GLY A 58 20.30 -2.78 6.06
C GLY A 58 19.32 -2.29 7.13
N GLU A 59 18.58 -1.23 6.84
CA GLU A 59 17.54 -0.72 7.75
C GLU A 59 16.40 -1.74 7.95
N VAL A 60 15.89 -2.32 6.86
CA VAL A 60 14.85 -3.36 6.90
C VAL A 60 15.33 -4.57 7.70
N ASP A 61 16.51 -5.12 7.37
CA ASP A 61 17.06 -6.29 8.04
C ASP A 61 17.27 -6.02 9.54
N SER A 62 17.68 -4.80 9.92
CA SER A 62 17.81 -4.40 11.33
C SER A 62 16.49 -4.48 12.08
N VAL A 63 15.42 -3.93 11.52
CA VAL A 63 14.09 -3.89 12.18
C VAL A 63 13.49 -5.29 12.28
N ILE A 64 13.60 -6.10 11.23
CA ILE A 64 13.13 -7.49 11.24
C ILE A 64 13.91 -8.31 12.28
N ASN A 65 15.24 -8.18 12.32
CA ASN A 65 16.06 -8.94 13.27
C ASN A 65 15.77 -8.56 14.73
N GLU A 66 15.49 -7.28 15.02
CA GLU A 66 15.05 -6.83 16.35
C GLU A 66 13.73 -7.52 16.76
N ALA A 67 12.76 -7.60 15.84
CA ALA A 67 11.48 -8.26 16.10
C ALA A 67 11.64 -9.78 16.35
N ILE A 68 12.41 -10.47 15.51
CA ILE A 68 12.71 -11.89 15.68
C ILE A 68 13.41 -12.14 17.02
N GLN A 69 14.36 -11.28 17.39
CA GLN A 69 15.10 -11.42 18.63
C GLN A 69 14.20 -11.20 19.86
N THR A 70 13.34 -10.18 19.81
CA THR A 70 12.34 -9.90 20.86
C THR A 70 11.41 -11.09 21.07
N ASP A 71 10.94 -11.69 19.98
CA ASP A 71 10.09 -12.88 20.05
C ASP A 71 10.81 -14.10 20.67
N LYS A 72 12.09 -14.32 20.29
CA LYS A 72 12.95 -15.37 20.86
C LYS A 72 13.18 -15.19 22.35
N ASP A 73 13.38 -13.96 22.80
CA ASP A 73 13.60 -13.70 24.22
C ASP A 73 12.31 -13.88 25.02
N LYS A 74 11.15 -13.51 24.45
CA LYS A 74 9.83 -13.80 25.04
C LYS A 74 9.56 -15.31 25.15
N GLU A 75 9.84 -16.09 24.09
CA GLU A 75 9.72 -17.56 24.13
C GLU A 75 10.54 -18.17 25.27
N LYS A 76 11.79 -17.72 25.45
CA LYS A 76 12.67 -18.17 26.54
C LYS A 76 12.16 -17.77 27.91
N GLU A 77 11.66 -16.55 28.07
CA GLU A 77 11.11 -16.06 29.33
C GLU A 77 9.89 -16.87 29.75
N ASP A 78 8.97 -17.13 28.83
CA ASP A 78 7.77 -17.93 29.09
C ASP A 78 8.13 -19.38 29.42
N ALA A 79 9.13 -19.96 28.74
CA ALA A 79 9.66 -21.27 29.08
C ALA A 79 10.28 -21.31 30.49
N ALA A 80 11.03 -20.27 30.89
CA ALA A 80 11.59 -20.16 32.23
C ALA A 80 10.50 -20.06 33.31
N LYS A 81 9.44 -19.29 33.07
CA LYS A 81 8.27 -19.22 33.98
C LYS A 81 7.58 -20.57 34.13
N ILE A 82 7.34 -21.29 33.03
CA ILE A 82 6.74 -22.63 33.06
C ILE A 82 7.60 -23.58 33.92
N ASN A 83 8.92 -23.58 33.72
CA ASN A 83 9.84 -24.40 34.51
C ASN A 83 9.77 -24.05 35.99
N GLN A 84 9.90 -22.77 36.33
CA GLN A 84 9.86 -22.32 37.73
C GLN A 84 8.54 -22.68 38.42
N GLU A 85 7.39 -22.46 37.76
CA GLU A 85 6.08 -22.79 38.31
C GLU A 85 5.92 -24.29 38.60
N ILE A 86 6.48 -25.15 37.74
CA ILE A 86 6.42 -26.61 37.93
C ILE A 86 7.43 -27.06 39.00
N ASP A 87 8.63 -26.49 39.03
CA ASP A 87 9.64 -26.76 40.06
C ASP A 87 9.10 -26.40 41.47
N ASP A 88 8.45 -25.24 41.60
CA ASP A 88 7.78 -24.82 42.84
C ASP A 88 6.64 -25.77 43.25
N LYS A 89 5.89 -26.31 42.28
CA LYS A 89 4.84 -27.31 42.54
C LYS A 89 5.43 -28.64 43.00
N ASN A 90 6.53 -29.08 42.40
CA ASN A 90 7.22 -30.31 42.78
C ASN A 90 7.82 -30.21 44.18
N GLN A 91 8.46 -29.09 44.52
CA GLN A 91 9.02 -28.86 45.85
C GLN A 91 7.94 -28.93 46.95
N LYS A 92 6.76 -28.35 46.72
CA LYS A 92 5.63 -28.41 47.67
C LYS A 92 5.03 -29.81 47.84
N LEU A 93 5.25 -30.72 46.88
CA LEU A 93 4.79 -32.11 46.94
C LEU A 93 5.74 -32.99 47.77
N GLU A 94 7.04 -32.71 47.76
CA GLU A 94 8.06 -33.40 48.58
C GLU A 94 7.73 -33.38 50.08
N GLU A 95 6.93 -32.42 50.53
CA GLU A 95 6.49 -32.27 51.92
C GLU A 95 5.31 -33.22 52.33
N LYS A 96 4.71 -34.03 51.42
CA LYS A 96 3.49 -34.84 51.69
C LYS A 96 3.56 -36.29 51.12
N ILE A 97 3.68 -37.36 51.94
CA ILE A 97 3.89 -38.77 51.45
C ILE A 97 2.72 -39.71 51.83
N PRO A 98 2.03 -40.35 50.85
CA PRO A 98 2.62 -41.43 50.03
C PRO A 98 2.38 -41.44 48.49
N LYS A 99 1.85 -40.39 47.85
CA LYS A 99 1.57 -40.38 46.38
C LYS A 99 2.50 -39.47 45.53
N ILE A 100 3.68 -39.14 46.04
CA ILE A 100 4.58 -38.13 45.45
C ILE A 100 5.02 -38.45 44.01
N ASN A 101 5.55 -39.66 43.76
CA ASN A 101 6.16 -39.99 42.46
C ASN A 101 5.17 -39.89 41.30
N GLU A 102 3.91 -40.25 41.52
CA GLU A 102 2.87 -40.16 40.49
C GLU A 102 2.48 -38.70 40.20
N ASN A 103 2.50 -37.83 41.21
CA ASN A 103 2.19 -36.42 41.03
C ASN A 103 3.35 -35.66 40.34
N ILE A 104 4.61 -35.99 40.68
CA ILE A 104 5.78 -35.45 39.99
C ILE A 104 5.74 -35.83 38.51
N ARG A 105 5.48 -37.11 38.20
CA ARG A 105 5.34 -37.58 36.82
C ARG A 105 4.29 -36.78 36.03
N LYS A 106 3.12 -36.55 36.62
CA LYS A 106 2.06 -35.73 36.00
C LYS A 106 2.46 -34.27 35.79
N ASN A 107 3.22 -33.70 36.72
CA ASN A 107 3.74 -32.34 36.60
C ASN A 107 4.79 -32.22 35.49
N ASP A 108 5.64 -33.23 35.30
CA ASP A 108 6.61 -33.27 34.20
C ASP A 108 5.91 -33.47 32.84
N GLU A 109 4.89 -34.33 32.77
CA GLU A 109 4.04 -34.46 31.57
C GLU A 109 3.33 -33.13 31.22
N GLU A 110 2.88 -32.38 32.23
CA GLU A 110 2.27 -31.05 32.04
C GLU A 110 3.31 -30.00 31.61
N ARG A 111 4.53 -30.04 32.17
CA ARG A 111 5.64 -29.18 31.78
C ARG A 111 5.91 -29.32 30.28
N GLU A 112 6.07 -30.56 29.81
CA GLU A 112 6.39 -30.83 28.41
C GLU A 112 5.27 -30.33 27.47
N LYS A 113 4.00 -30.56 27.82
CA LYS A 113 2.86 -30.05 27.06
C LYS A 113 2.83 -28.52 26.98
N ARG A 114 3.08 -27.83 28.09
CA ARG A 114 3.10 -26.36 28.13
C ARG A 114 4.29 -25.79 27.36
N LEU A 115 5.46 -26.43 27.45
CA LEU A 115 6.63 -26.02 26.67
C LEU A 115 6.41 -26.20 25.17
N GLU A 116 5.79 -27.31 24.77
CA GLU A 116 5.46 -27.56 23.35
C GLU A 116 4.41 -26.58 22.81
N LEU A 117 3.40 -26.25 23.63
CA LEU A 117 2.43 -25.20 23.29
C LEU A 117 3.12 -23.83 23.12
N ASN A 118 4.03 -23.48 24.03
CA ASN A 118 4.80 -22.23 23.94
C ASN A 118 5.64 -22.16 22.64
N ARG A 119 6.29 -23.27 22.25
CA ARG A 119 7.02 -23.37 20.97
C ARG A 119 6.09 -23.15 19.78
N THR A 120 4.96 -23.85 19.75
CA THR A 120 3.97 -23.73 18.67
C THR A 120 3.42 -22.29 18.57
N ASP A 121 3.15 -21.65 19.70
CA ASP A 121 2.68 -20.27 19.73
C ASP A 121 3.79 -19.26 19.34
N ALA A 122 5.06 -19.53 19.67
CA ALA A 122 6.19 -18.75 19.18
C ALA A 122 6.37 -18.88 17.66
N GLU A 123 6.25 -20.09 17.11
CA GLU A 123 6.27 -20.30 15.65
C GLU A 123 5.15 -19.51 14.96
N ARG A 124 3.92 -19.56 15.49
CA ARG A 124 2.78 -18.80 14.97
C ARG A 124 3.03 -17.28 15.03
N ARG A 125 3.71 -16.78 16.07
CA ARG A 125 4.11 -15.37 16.18
C ARG A 125 5.23 -14.98 15.21
N ARG A 126 6.14 -15.90 14.87
CA ARG A 126 7.25 -15.64 13.93
C ARG A 126 6.84 -15.69 12.47
N GLU A 127 5.85 -16.52 12.11
CA GLU A 127 5.35 -16.64 10.75
C GLU A 127 5.05 -15.27 10.08
N PRO A 128 4.28 -14.34 10.67
CA PRO A 128 4.03 -13.04 10.06
C PRO A 128 5.31 -12.20 9.91
N ILE A 129 6.25 -12.26 10.86
CA ILE A 129 7.54 -11.55 10.77
C ILE A 129 8.35 -12.04 9.57
N ASN A 130 8.43 -13.37 9.38
CA ASN A 130 9.17 -13.98 8.28
C ASN A 130 8.51 -13.66 6.93
N ASN A 131 7.18 -13.74 6.85
CA ASN A 131 6.44 -13.40 5.63
C ASN A 131 6.62 -11.92 5.26
N LYS A 132 6.66 -11.04 6.27
CA LYS A 132 6.94 -9.61 6.09
C LYS A 132 8.35 -9.37 5.55
N GLN A 133 9.35 -10.03 6.13
CA GLN A 133 10.74 -9.96 5.65
C GLN A 133 10.83 -10.33 4.16
N LEU A 134 10.22 -11.45 3.77
CA LEU A 134 10.20 -11.92 2.39
C LEU A 134 9.53 -10.90 1.45
N SER A 135 8.41 -10.31 1.87
CA SER A 135 7.72 -9.27 1.09
C SER A 135 8.60 -8.04 0.88
N LEU A 136 9.24 -7.52 1.94
CA LEU A 136 10.10 -6.33 1.85
C LEU A 136 11.34 -6.58 0.99
N GLN A 137 11.96 -7.75 1.14
CA GLN A 137 13.10 -8.14 0.30
C GLN A 137 12.70 -8.28 -1.17
N THR A 138 11.49 -8.78 -1.45
CA THR A 138 10.94 -8.83 -2.81
C THR A 138 10.74 -7.43 -3.38
N ASP A 139 10.20 -6.49 -2.60
CA ASP A 139 10.01 -5.11 -3.06
C ASP A 139 11.36 -4.43 -3.36
N ILE A 140 12.36 -4.55 -2.48
CA ILE A 140 13.72 -4.03 -2.72
C ILE A 140 14.34 -4.65 -3.99
N LYS A 141 14.15 -5.96 -4.18
CA LYS A 141 14.66 -6.66 -5.37
C LYS A 141 14.01 -6.11 -6.65
N ASN A 142 12.70 -5.92 -6.68
CA ASN A 142 11.99 -5.38 -7.83
C ASN A 142 12.49 -3.97 -8.18
N ILE A 143 12.75 -3.13 -7.17
CA ILE A 143 13.31 -1.77 -7.35
C ILE A 143 14.73 -1.86 -7.94
N ALA A 144 15.56 -2.78 -7.44
CA ALA A 144 16.90 -2.99 -7.96
C ALA A 144 16.89 -3.47 -9.42
N GLU A 145 16.00 -4.40 -9.77
CA GLU A 145 15.84 -4.90 -11.15
C GLU A 145 15.42 -3.78 -12.12
N GLU A 146 14.45 -2.95 -11.73
CA GLU A 146 13.97 -1.83 -12.54
C GLU A 146 15.04 -0.73 -12.71
N LYS A 147 15.77 -0.41 -11.63
CA LYS A 147 16.94 0.47 -11.65
C LYS A 147 18.01 -0.05 -12.62
N GLU A 148 18.34 -1.34 -12.55
CA GLU A 148 19.34 -1.96 -13.43
C GLU A 148 18.92 -1.91 -14.90
N ARG A 149 17.65 -2.20 -15.19
CA ARG A 149 17.09 -2.08 -16.54
C ARG A 149 17.27 -0.67 -17.10
N LYS A 150 16.80 0.35 -16.36
CA LYS A 150 16.79 1.74 -16.83
C LYS A 150 18.21 2.32 -16.96
N ILE A 151 19.11 2.05 -16.01
CA ILE A 151 20.51 2.48 -16.12
C ILE A 151 21.20 1.78 -17.29
N GLY A 152 20.94 0.48 -17.52
CA GLY A 152 21.48 -0.24 -18.67
C GLY A 152 21.06 0.34 -20.02
N GLU A 153 19.81 0.80 -20.15
CA GLU A 153 19.32 1.52 -21.34
C GLU A 153 20.09 2.82 -21.59
N LEU A 154 20.36 3.59 -20.53
CA LEU A 154 21.17 4.82 -20.61
C LEU A 154 22.62 4.54 -20.99
N GLU A 155 23.23 3.49 -20.42
CA GLU A 155 24.60 3.09 -20.74
C GLU A 155 24.72 2.68 -22.22
N ASN A 156 23.77 1.91 -22.75
CA ASN A 156 23.74 1.52 -24.16
C ASN A 156 23.61 2.74 -25.08
N THR A 157 22.65 3.64 -24.78
CA THR A 157 22.42 4.86 -25.57
C THR A 157 23.67 5.76 -25.56
N TRP A 158 24.29 5.95 -24.39
CA TRP A 158 25.53 6.71 -24.23
C TRP A 158 26.70 6.12 -25.03
N GLN A 159 26.87 4.79 -25.01
CA GLN A 159 27.92 4.11 -25.77
C GLN A 159 27.74 4.31 -27.28
N ASP A 160 26.51 4.20 -27.78
CA ASP A 160 26.18 4.41 -29.18
C ASP A 160 26.42 5.87 -29.61
N ASP A 161 26.02 6.85 -28.79
CA ASP A 161 26.29 8.26 -29.04
C ASP A 161 27.78 8.59 -29.05
N THR A 162 28.54 8.00 -28.13
CA THR A 162 30.00 8.14 -28.05
C THR A 162 30.65 7.60 -29.32
N LYS A 163 30.33 6.36 -29.70
CA LYS A 163 30.87 5.69 -30.89
C LYS A 163 30.50 6.43 -32.18
N THR A 164 29.26 6.91 -32.27
CA THR A 164 28.79 7.70 -33.40
C THR A 164 29.57 9.01 -33.52
N THR A 165 29.79 9.70 -32.40
CA THR A 165 30.54 10.97 -32.36
C THR A 165 32.02 10.76 -32.70
N GLU A 166 32.64 9.69 -32.23
CA GLU A 166 34.02 9.31 -32.61
C GLU A 166 34.15 9.04 -34.11
N ASN A 167 33.20 8.29 -34.69
CA ASN A 167 33.15 8.03 -36.13
C ASN A 167 33.01 9.33 -36.93
N ILE A 168 32.16 10.26 -36.49
CA ILE A 168 32.00 11.58 -37.11
C ILE A 168 33.32 12.35 -37.11
N ILE A 169 34.04 12.38 -35.98
CA ILE A 169 35.34 13.06 -35.88
C ILE A 169 36.34 12.45 -36.87
N LYS A 170 36.37 11.12 -36.99
CA LYS A 170 37.23 10.40 -37.94
C LYS A 170 36.85 10.73 -39.39
N THR A 171 35.57 10.66 -39.75
CA THR A 171 35.07 10.99 -41.11
C THR A 171 35.40 12.42 -41.49
N LEU A 172 35.15 13.39 -40.61
CA LEU A 172 35.51 14.79 -40.85
C LEU A 172 37.03 14.98 -40.97
N GLY A 173 37.81 14.20 -40.21
CA GLY A 173 39.27 14.14 -40.35
C GLY A 173 39.69 13.74 -41.76
N THR A 174 39.21 12.61 -42.25
CA THR A 174 39.54 12.08 -43.59
C THR A 174 39.08 13.01 -44.73
N VAL A 175 37.91 13.66 -44.60
CA VAL A 175 37.45 14.61 -45.62
C VAL A 175 38.35 15.86 -45.65
N LEU A 176 38.80 16.35 -44.49
CA LEU A 176 39.64 17.55 -44.38
C LEU A 176 41.11 17.33 -44.77
N GLU A 177 41.56 16.08 -44.98
CA GLU A 177 42.95 15.76 -45.34
C GLU A 177 43.32 16.07 -46.80
N ASP A 178 42.35 16.08 -47.72
CA ASP A 178 42.58 16.33 -49.16
C ASP A 178 41.45 17.20 -49.75
N GLU A 179 41.81 18.28 -50.45
CA GLU A 179 40.86 19.16 -51.15
C GLU A 179 39.96 18.39 -52.14
N LYS A 180 40.46 17.31 -52.75
CA LYS A 180 39.63 16.45 -53.63
C LYS A 180 38.47 15.79 -52.88
N ASN A 181 38.68 15.40 -51.62
CA ASN A 181 37.63 14.79 -50.78
C ASN A 181 36.61 15.83 -50.33
N ILE A 182 37.04 17.07 -50.11
CA ILE A 182 36.15 18.20 -49.76
C ILE A 182 35.17 18.49 -50.90
N VAL A 183 35.67 18.54 -52.14
CA VAL A 183 34.83 18.79 -53.33
C VAL A 183 33.86 17.63 -53.58
N LYS A 184 34.32 16.38 -53.40
CA LYS A 184 33.52 15.18 -53.69
C LYS A 184 32.46 14.88 -52.61
N ASP A 185 32.86 14.88 -51.35
CA ASP A 185 32.06 14.34 -50.25
C ASP A 185 31.63 15.40 -49.21
N GLY A 186 32.21 16.61 -49.25
CA GLY A 186 32.06 17.63 -48.21
C GLY A 186 30.62 18.09 -47.95
N HIS A 187 29.83 18.35 -49.01
CA HIS A 187 28.43 18.76 -48.85
C HIS A 187 27.56 17.64 -48.24
N HIS A 188 27.77 16.40 -48.67
CA HIS A 188 27.04 15.24 -48.16
C HIS A 188 27.36 15.00 -46.67
N VAL A 189 28.65 15.02 -46.32
CA VAL A 189 29.11 14.86 -44.94
C VAL A 189 28.61 16.00 -44.04
N LYS A 190 28.67 17.25 -44.50
CA LYS A 190 28.12 18.41 -43.78
C LYS A 190 26.65 18.19 -43.42
N THR A 191 25.84 17.75 -44.38
CA THR A 191 24.39 17.56 -44.20
C THR A 191 24.09 16.43 -43.22
N SER A 192 24.77 15.29 -43.39
CA SER A 192 24.59 14.10 -42.54
C SER A 192 25.01 14.34 -41.09
N VAL A 193 26.18 14.97 -40.88
CA VAL A 193 26.75 15.18 -39.54
C VAL A 193 26.01 16.26 -38.75
N SER A 194 25.58 17.34 -39.40
CA SER A 194 24.94 18.49 -38.73
C SER A 194 23.69 18.08 -37.95
N GLY A 195 22.87 17.17 -38.50
CA GLY A 195 21.69 16.66 -37.81
C GLY A 195 22.01 15.83 -36.56
N ILE A 196 23.05 14.99 -36.64
CA ILE A 196 23.44 14.09 -35.54
C ILE A 196 24.07 14.88 -34.37
N LEU A 197 24.89 15.89 -34.67
CA LEU A 197 25.52 16.73 -33.65
C LEU A 197 24.52 17.60 -32.90
N LYS A 198 23.36 17.91 -33.50
CA LYS A 198 22.28 18.67 -32.84
C LYS A 198 21.44 17.85 -31.87
N LYS A 199 21.51 16.52 -31.90
CA LYS A 199 20.78 15.67 -30.94
C LYS A 199 21.34 15.88 -29.53
N PRO A 200 20.51 16.26 -28.54
CA PRO A 200 20.95 16.37 -27.15
C PRO A 200 21.25 14.99 -26.56
N LEU A 201 22.01 14.97 -25.46
CA LEU A 201 22.14 13.79 -24.61
C LEU A 201 20.98 13.76 -23.61
N ASN A 202 20.64 12.57 -23.11
CA ASN A 202 19.52 12.37 -22.16
C ASN A 202 19.92 12.71 -20.71
N GLU A 203 20.59 13.83 -20.48
CA GLU A 203 21.13 14.22 -19.16
C GLU A 203 20.06 14.26 -18.05
N GLY A 204 18.85 14.72 -18.37
CA GLY A 204 17.73 14.77 -17.42
C GLY A 204 17.25 13.40 -16.92
N GLU A 205 17.46 12.32 -17.68
CA GLU A 205 17.04 10.97 -17.24
C GLU A 205 17.88 10.47 -16.06
N VAL A 206 19.16 10.85 -15.98
CA VAL A 206 20.05 10.46 -14.87
C VAL A 206 19.60 11.13 -13.56
N GLU A 207 19.26 12.41 -13.62
CA GLU A 207 18.72 13.16 -12.48
C GLU A 207 17.39 12.60 -12.02
N GLN A 208 16.50 12.24 -12.97
CA GLN A 208 15.21 11.63 -12.67
C GLN A 208 15.37 10.28 -11.96
N ILE A 209 16.22 9.38 -12.47
CA ILE A 209 16.47 8.07 -11.84
C ILE A 209 17.01 8.25 -10.42
N THR A 210 18.00 9.14 -10.27
CA THR A 210 18.61 9.40 -8.97
C THR A 210 17.59 9.96 -7.99
N GLY A 211 16.82 10.98 -8.40
CA GLY A 211 15.78 11.59 -7.58
C GLY A 211 14.70 10.61 -7.15
N THR A 212 14.20 9.79 -8.07
CA THR A 212 13.15 8.79 -7.79
C THR A 212 13.66 7.70 -6.83
N ILE A 213 14.88 7.17 -7.03
CA ILE A 213 15.45 6.15 -6.14
C ILE A 213 15.74 6.72 -4.74
N LEU A 214 16.22 7.96 -4.65
CA LEU A 214 16.47 8.60 -3.35
C LEU A 214 15.17 8.86 -2.56
N GLY A 215 14.04 9.00 -3.24
CA GLY A 215 12.72 9.08 -2.60
C GLY A 215 12.32 7.76 -1.92
N VAL A 216 12.79 6.62 -2.44
CA VAL A 216 12.49 5.29 -1.89
C VAL A 216 13.03 5.17 -0.47
N ARG A 217 12.15 4.82 0.47
CA ARG A 217 12.48 4.69 1.90
C ARG A 217 11.67 3.59 2.57
N PHE A 218 12.18 3.10 3.69
CA PHE A 218 11.44 2.19 4.55
C PHE A 218 10.59 3.02 5.52
N MET A 219 9.28 2.98 5.32
CA MET A 219 8.31 3.60 6.22
C MET A 219 8.01 2.61 7.34
N LYS A 220 8.49 2.91 8.56
CA LYS A 220 8.21 2.09 9.74
C LYS A 220 6.73 2.13 10.09
N GLY A 221 6.20 1.00 10.56
CA GLY A 221 4.82 0.86 11.03
C GLY A 221 4.46 1.90 12.08
N ALA A 222 3.35 2.62 11.89
CA ALA A 222 2.68 3.33 13.00
C ALA A 222 1.80 2.37 13.83
N GLY A 223 1.65 1.12 13.36
CA GLY A 223 0.95 0.04 14.05
C GLY A 223 1.71 -0.47 15.28
N ARG A 224 1.14 -1.48 15.94
CA ARG A 224 1.65 -2.02 17.21
C ARG A 224 3.03 -2.67 17.07
N GLU A 225 3.27 -3.30 15.93
CA GLU A 225 4.51 -4.01 15.67
C GLU A 225 5.45 -3.14 14.84
N LYS A 226 6.62 -2.84 15.40
CA LYS A 226 7.63 -1.97 14.74
C LYS A 226 8.09 -2.50 13.39
N TYR A 227 7.93 -3.80 13.13
CA TYR A 227 8.31 -4.46 11.89
C TYR A 227 7.27 -4.38 10.77
N ASP A 228 6.08 -3.80 11.03
CA ASP A 228 4.98 -3.71 10.06
C ASP A 228 5.20 -2.68 8.93
N GLY A 229 6.41 -2.13 8.82
CA GLY A 229 6.76 -1.12 7.82
C GLY A 229 6.65 -1.58 6.37
N ARG A 230 6.77 -0.65 5.42
CA ARG A 230 6.76 -0.95 3.97
C ARG A 230 7.78 -0.11 3.22
N ILE A 231 8.14 -0.55 2.02
CA ILE A 231 8.94 0.26 1.10
C ILE A 231 8.00 1.23 0.37
N ASP A 232 8.28 2.53 0.47
CA ASP A 232 7.43 3.60 -0.06
C ASP A 232 8.30 4.80 -0.49
N GLY A 233 7.67 5.95 -0.78
CA GLY A 233 8.34 7.20 -1.13
C GLY A 233 8.58 7.36 -2.63
N TYR A 234 7.86 6.59 -3.46
CA TYR A 234 7.93 6.67 -4.91
C TYR A 234 6.53 6.78 -5.54
N ASP A 235 6.46 7.51 -6.65
CA ASP A 235 5.24 7.67 -7.45
C ASP A 235 5.21 6.59 -8.55
N GLY A 236 4.90 5.36 -8.14
CA GLY A 236 4.88 4.19 -9.01
C GLY A 236 3.56 3.98 -9.76
N GLU A 237 3.45 2.82 -10.39
CA GLU A 237 2.26 2.38 -11.11
C GLU A 237 1.45 1.38 -10.27
N TRP A 238 0.17 1.68 -10.05
CA TRP A 238 -0.76 0.76 -9.41
C TRP A 238 -1.15 -0.38 -10.34
N LYS A 239 -0.94 -1.63 -9.90
CA LYS A 239 -1.29 -2.82 -10.68
C LYS A 239 -2.21 -3.75 -9.91
N LEU A 240 -3.16 -4.35 -10.61
CA LEU A 240 -3.90 -5.52 -10.13
C LEU A 240 -2.92 -6.68 -10.05
N ILE A 241 -2.57 -7.10 -8.83
CA ILE A 241 -1.60 -8.17 -8.59
C ILE A 241 -2.26 -9.51 -8.31
N ASN A 242 -3.55 -9.51 -7.96
CA ASN A 242 -4.29 -10.74 -7.69
C ASN A 242 -5.80 -10.53 -7.82
N THR A 243 -6.50 -11.59 -8.20
CA THR A 243 -7.96 -11.69 -8.22
C THR A 243 -8.34 -13.00 -7.53
N ILE A 244 -9.10 -12.90 -6.44
CA ILE A 244 -9.51 -14.05 -5.62
C ILE A 244 -11.00 -14.28 -5.82
N ASN A 245 -11.32 -15.42 -6.43
CA ASN A 245 -12.69 -15.88 -6.57
C ASN A 245 -13.15 -16.53 -5.25
N ILE A 246 -14.29 -16.10 -4.73
CA ILE A 246 -14.88 -16.56 -3.46
C ILE A 246 -16.30 -17.13 -3.62
N LYS A 247 -16.75 -17.34 -4.86
CA LYS A 247 -18.15 -17.70 -5.18
C LYS A 247 -18.58 -19.07 -4.69
N ASP A 248 -17.66 -19.99 -4.46
CA ASP A 248 -18.01 -21.33 -4.00
C ASP A 248 -18.71 -21.32 -2.63
N LYS A 249 -18.60 -20.21 -1.87
CA LYS A 249 -19.14 -20.08 -0.52
C LYS A 249 -19.89 -18.78 -0.23
N ILE A 250 -19.69 -17.73 -1.05
CA ILE A 250 -20.18 -16.38 -0.79
C ILE A 250 -20.88 -15.86 -2.06
N GLU A 251 -22.14 -15.46 -1.92
CA GLU A 251 -22.95 -14.98 -3.04
C GLU A 251 -22.80 -13.47 -3.25
N PHE A 252 -22.87 -12.69 -2.16
CA PHE A 252 -22.76 -11.22 -2.18
C PHE A 252 -21.67 -10.75 -1.24
N PRO A 253 -20.39 -10.76 -1.67
CA PRO A 253 -19.29 -10.40 -0.79
C PRO A 253 -19.27 -8.91 -0.47
N ILE A 254 -19.18 -8.55 0.80
CA ILE A 254 -19.04 -7.18 1.28
C ILE A 254 -17.82 -7.13 2.18
N ILE A 255 -16.85 -6.30 1.85
CA ILE A 255 -15.67 -6.14 2.69
C ILE A 255 -16.06 -5.29 3.90
N ALA A 256 -15.91 -5.86 5.10
CA ALA A 256 -16.17 -5.17 6.37
C ALA A 256 -14.88 -4.62 7.00
N GLY A 257 -13.72 -5.16 6.65
CA GLY A 257 -12.44 -4.74 7.21
C GLY A 257 -11.40 -5.83 7.11
N TYR A 258 -10.35 -5.71 7.91
CA TYR A 258 -9.32 -6.74 8.05
C TYR A 258 -8.85 -6.80 9.50
N ILE A 259 -8.31 -7.95 9.91
CA ILE A 259 -7.71 -8.13 11.24
C ILE A 259 -6.19 -8.13 11.20
N ASP A 260 -5.60 -8.44 10.04
CA ASP A 260 -4.18 -8.36 9.74
C ASP A 260 -3.96 -8.30 8.21
N GLU A 261 -2.69 -8.28 7.77
CA GLU A 261 -2.32 -8.18 6.35
C GLU A 261 -2.89 -9.30 5.46
N TYR A 262 -3.20 -10.47 6.03
CA TYR A 262 -3.62 -11.65 5.28
C TYR A 262 -5.09 -12.00 5.48
N ASN A 263 -5.73 -11.54 6.56
CA ASN A 263 -7.08 -11.94 6.93
C ASN A 263 -8.07 -10.78 6.74
N VAL A 264 -8.85 -10.85 5.66
CA VAL A 264 -9.91 -9.90 5.32
C VAL A 264 -11.25 -10.44 5.80
N ILE A 265 -12.08 -9.55 6.37
CA ILE A 265 -13.41 -9.88 6.84
C ILE A 265 -14.42 -9.56 5.76
N ILE A 266 -15.14 -10.58 5.33
CA ILE A 266 -16.13 -10.53 4.26
C ILE A 266 -17.47 -10.94 4.84
N ASN A 267 -18.45 -10.06 4.74
CA ASN A 267 -19.83 -10.39 5.02
C ASN A 267 -20.52 -10.88 3.75
N ASP A 268 -21.27 -11.98 3.86
CA ASP A 268 -22.25 -12.38 2.87
C ASP A 268 -23.64 -12.12 3.43
N LEU A 269 -24.47 -11.40 2.68
CA LEU A 269 -25.83 -11.06 3.08
C LEU A 269 -26.67 -12.29 3.47
N VAL A 270 -26.42 -13.42 2.80
CA VAL A 270 -27.24 -14.62 2.93
C VAL A 270 -26.70 -15.55 4.01
N SER A 271 -25.38 -15.72 4.07
CA SER A 271 -24.78 -16.87 4.77
C SER A 271 -23.93 -16.52 6.01
N GLY A 272 -23.69 -15.24 6.27
CA GLY A 272 -23.00 -14.74 7.47
C GLY A 272 -21.62 -14.14 7.18
N THR A 273 -20.78 -14.06 8.21
CA THR A 273 -19.46 -13.41 8.11
C THR A 273 -18.35 -14.44 8.01
N TYR A 274 -17.40 -14.16 7.13
CA TYR A 274 -16.27 -15.00 6.80
C TYR A 274 -14.96 -14.25 6.98
N MET A 275 -13.91 -15.01 7.26
CA MET A 275 -12.54 -14.57 7.20
C MET A 275 -11.90 -15.22 5.96
N LEU A 276 -11.42 -14.39 5.04
CA LEU A 276 -10.68 -14.80 3.86
C LEU A 276 -9.19 -14.61 4.11
N HIS A 277 -8.44 -15.69 4.03
CA HIS A 277 -6.99 -15.65 4.02
C HIS A 277 -6.47 -15.39 2.60
N MET A 278 -5.92 -14.20 2.36
CA MET A 278 -5.59 -13.67 1.02
C MET A 278 -4.55 -14.52 0.25
N ASN A 279 -3.59 -15.14 0.94
CA ASN A 279 -2.57 -15.97 0.28
C ASN A 279 -3.08 -17.38 -0.06
N THR A 280 -3.63 -18.10 0.94
CA THR A 280 -4.10 -19.48 0.78
C THR A 280 -5.46 -19.57 0.09
N ARG A 281 -6.17 -18.43 -0.03
CA ARG A 281 -7.55 -18.32 -0.52
C ARG A 281 -8.55 -19.12 0.33
N HIS A 282 -8.12 -19.57 1.50
CA HIS A 282 -8.98 -20.29 2.41
C HIS A 282 -10.01 -19.32 3.00
N THR A 283 -11.27 -19.73 2.93
CA THR A 283 -12.38 -18.98 3.50
C THR A 283 -12.98 -19.79 4.64
N GLN A 284 -12.97 -19.20 5.84
CA GLN A 284 -13.54 -19.77 7.07
C GLN A 284 -14.75 -18.94 7.49
N ARG A 285 -15.88 -19.59 7.77
CA ARG A 285 -17.02 -18.89 8.39
C ARG A 285 -16.68 -18.63 9.86
N VAL A 286 -16.84 -17.40 10.30
CA VAL A 286 -16.43 -16.96 11.65
C VAL A 286 -17.60 -16.51 12.50
N ILE A 287 -18.65 -15.93 11.90
CA ILE A 287 -19.89 -15.58 12.60
C ILE A 287 -21.06 -16.15 11.79
N THR A 288 -21.85 -16.99 12.45
CA THR A 288 -23.11 -17.50 11.90
C THR A 288 -24.19 -16.48 12.22
N GLY A 289 -24.83 -15.90 11.21
CA GLY A 289 -26.02 -15.08 11.42
C GLY A 289 -27.15 -15.93 12.00
N SER A 290 -27.60 -15.64 13.23
CA SER A 290 -28.78 -16.28 13.78
C SER A 290 -30.02 -15.64 13.15
N GLY A 291 -30.65 -16.31 12.18
CA GLY A 291 -31.98 -15.94 11.69
C GLY A 291 -32.07 -14.64 10.88
N GLY A 292 -31.05 -14.33 10.06
CA GLY A 292 -31.18 -13.33 8.98
C GLY A 292 -31.23 -11.85 9.41
N THR A 293 -30.87 -11.51 10.65
CA THR A 293 -31.04 -10.14 11.18
C THR A 293 -29.76 -9.42 11.61
N SER A 294 -28.57 -10.04 11.52
CA SER A 294 -27.32 -9.43 11.99
C SER A 294 -26.16 -9.68 11.04
N CYS A 295 -25.72 -8.65 10.30
CA CYS A 295 -24.61 -8.69 9.34
C CYS A 295 -23.46 -7.80 9.84
N VAL A 296 -22.19 -8.20 9.65
CA VAL A 296 -21.05 -7.32 10.02
C VAL A 296 -20.86 -6.26 8.93
N SER A 297 -21.01 -4.99 9.29
CA SER A 297 -20.80 -3.82 8.40
C SER A 297 -19.37 -3.29 8.47
N SER A 298 -18.70 -3.48 9.62
CA SER A 298 -17.34 -3.03 9.85
C SER A 298 -16.64 -3.86 10.92
N SER A 299 -15.32 -3.98 10.82
CA SER A 299 -14.50 -4.65 11.83
C SER A 299 -13.17 -3.96 12.03
N ALA A 300 -12.71 -3.92 13.28
CA ALA A 300 -11.39 -3.40 13.64
C ALA A 300 -10.76 -4.24 14.77
N LEU A 301 -9.44 -4.13 14.94
CA LEU A 301 -8.68 -4.89 15.92
C LEU A 301 -8.36 -4.03 17.16
N LEU A 302 -8.73 -4.51 18.35
CA LEU A 302 -8.43 -3.89 19.66
C LEU A 302 -7.02 -4.18 20.15
N ASN A 303 -6.50 -3.34 21.05
CA ASN A 303 -5.12 -3.36 21.59
C ASN A 303 -4.67 -4.68 22.20
N ASP A 304 -5.62 -5.51 22.61
CA ASP A 304 -5.41 -6.82 23.24
C ASP A 304 -5.79 -7.99 22.30
N ASP A 305 -5.66 -7.77 20.99
CA ASP A 305 -5.91 -8.73 19.91
C ASP A 305 -7.36 -9.21 19.75
N LYS A 306 -8.31 -8.60 20.46
CA LYS A 306 -9.73 -8.85 20.24
C LYS A 306 -10.22 -8.14 18.99
N VAL A 307 -11.27 -8.67 18.37
CA VAL A 307 -11.90 -8.08 17.19
C VAL A 307 -13.19 -7.39 17.63
N VAL A 308 -13.35 -6.11 17.29
CA VAL A 308 -14.62 -5.40 17.44
C VAL A 308 -15.35 -5.36 16.11
N CYS A 309 -16.64 -5.67 16.11
CA CYS A 309 -17.48 -5.65 14.93
C CYS A 309 -18.67 -4.72 15.13
N GLY A 310 -18.85 -3.81 14.18
CA GLY A 310 -20.10 -3.08 13.98
C GLY A 310 -21.02 -3.90 13.10
N LYS A 311 -22.31 -3.88 13.41
CA LYS A 311 -23.31 -4.73 12.77
C LYS A 311 -24.50 -3.94 12.28
N VAL A 312 -25.08 -4.45 11.19
CA VAL A 312 -26.41 -4.11 10.72
C VAL A 312 -27.40 -4.99 11.44
N ILE A 313 -28.35 -4.40 12.16
CA ILE A 313 -29.48 -5.13 12.74
C ILE A 313 -30.76 -4.77 11.97
N GLY A 314 -31.48 -5.80 11.53
CA GLY A 314 -32.79 -5.67 10.86
C GLY A 314 -33.93 -5.31 11.82
N GLU A 315 -35.19 -5.53 11.39
CA GLU A 315 -36.37 -5.23 12.20
C GLU A 315 -36.31 -5.85 13.61
N GLY A 316 -36.40 -5.02 14.66
CA GLY A 316 -36.47 -5.52 16.04
C GLY A 316 -35.92 -4.58 17.11
N CYS A 317 -35.14 -3.56 16.74
CA CYS A 317 -34.63 -2.55 17.67
C CYS A 317 -35.75 -1.56 18.07
N THR A 318 -36.69 -2.00 18.91
CA THR A 318 -37.87 -1.22 19.34
C THR A 318 -37.64 -0.39 20.62
N GLY A 319 -36.42 -0.41 21.17
CA GLY A 319 -36.04 0.37 22.36
C GLY A 319 -35.11 1.55 22.06
N ASP A 320 -34.79 2.32 23.10
CA ASP A 320 -33.96 3.54 23.04
C ASP A 320 -32.45 3.27 22.96
N SER A 321 -32.05 2.01 22.74
CA SER A 321 -30.66 1.58 22.76
C SER A 321 -30.36 0.52 21.70
N LEU A 322 -29.17 0.61 21.12
CA LEU A 322 -28.60 -0.33 20.17
C LEU A 322 -27.66 -1.31 20.90
N THR A 323 -28.24 -2.29 21.60
CA THR A 323 -27.49 -3.38 22.21
C THR A 323 -27.25 -4.50 21.19
N GLY A 324 -26.01 -4.98 21.11
CA GLY A 324 -25.65 -6.07 20.18
C GLY A 324 -25.29 -5.61 18.77
N CYS A 325 -25.43 -4.31 18.46
CA CYS A 325 -24.93 -3.72 17.20
C CYS A 325 -23.40 -3.56 17.19
N ILE A 326 -22.78 -3.64 18.36
CA ILE A 326 -21.33 -3.65 18.54
C ILE A 326 -21.02 -4.88 19.39
N SER A 327 -20.18 -5.78 18.87
CA SER A 327 -19.75 -6.97 19.59
C SER A 327 -18.25 -7.13 19.54
N VAL A 328 -17.69 -7.68 20.62
CA VAL A 328 -16.27 -8.00 20.72
C VAL A 328 -16.09 -9.51 20.74
N TYR A 329 -15.09 -9.97 20.00
CA TYR A 329 -14.73 -11.37 19.81
C TYR A 329 -13.26 -11.61 20.16
N ASP A 330 -12.91 -12.82 20.59
CA ASP A 330 -11.51 -13.24 20.62
C ASP A 330 -11.00 -13.59 19.20
N ARG A 331 -9.72 -13.95 19.08
CA ARG A 331 -9.11 -14.35 17.80
C ARG A 331 -9.69 -15.65 17.24
N GLN A 332 -10.37 -16.45 18.07
CA GLN A 332 -11.08 -17.67 17.66
C GLN A 332 -12.54 -17.37 17.29
N TRP A 333 -12.92 -16.09 17.24
CA TRP A 333 -14.27 -15.62 16.92
C TRP A 333 -15.33 -16.07 17.92
N LYS A 334 -14.92 -16.38 19.15
CA LYS A 334 -15.85 -16.58 20.25
C LYS A 334 -16.30 -15.22 20.75
N HIS A 335 -17.61 -15.05 20.88
CA HIS A 335 -18.21 -13.84 21.45
C HIS A 335 -17.74 -13.63 22.89
N ILE A 336 -17.37 -12.39 23.21
CA ILE A 336 -16.92 -11.96 24.55
C ILE A 336 -18.00 -11.11 25.21
N ASN A 337 -18.39 -10.01 24.56
CA ASN A 337 -19.37 -9.07 25.08
C ASN A 337 -19.98 -8.20 23.97
N ASP A 338 -21.14 -7.63 24.27
CA ASP A 338 -21.78 -6.60 23.47
C ASP A 338 -21.62 -5.23 24.12
N VAL A 339 -21.50 -4.22 23.28
CA VAL A 339 -21.47 -2.82 23.66
C VAL A 339 -22.81 -2.18 23.27
N THR A 340 -23.33 -1.32 24.14
CA THR A 340 -24.60 -0.64 23.92
C THR A 340 -24.36 0.85 23.70
N ILE A 341 -24.96 1.39 22.64
CA ILE A 341 -25.02 2.83 22.39
C ILE A 341 -26.48 3.31 22.38
N PRO A 342 -26.75 4.60 22.66
CA PRO A 342 -28.09 5.18 22.52
C PRO A 342 -28.58 5.07 21.08
N LYS A 343 -29.89 4.88 20.92
CA LYS A 343 -30.58 4.97 19.64
C LYS A 343 -31.21 6.35 19.51
N ASP A 344 -30.74 7.14 18.55
CA ASP A 344 -31.23 8.51 18.33
C ASP A 344 -32.35 8.59 17.27
N THR A 345 -32.62 7.49 16.56
CA THR A 345 -33.59 7.42 15.45
C THR A 345 -34.76 6.49 15.70
N ALA A 346 -35.91 6.85 15.13
CA ALA A 346 -37.11 6.01 15.10
C ALA A 346 -37.05 4.91 14.01
N LEU A 347 -36.01 4.89 13.17
CA LEU A 347 -35.83 3.85 12.14
C LEU A 347 -35.73 2.47 12.80
N LYS A 348 -36.34 1.46 12.17
CA LYS A 348 -36.35 0.09 12.70
C LYS A 348 -35.05 -0.67 12.47
N GLU A 349 -34.23 -0.15 11.57
CA GLU A 349 -32.94 -0.72 11.15
C GLU A 349 -31.83 0.19 11.64
N ALA A 350 -30.71 -0.41 12.04
CA ALA A 350 -29.52 0.32 12.47
C ALA A 350 -28.29 -0.35 11.84
N ALA A 351 -27.30 0.47 11.47
CA ALA A 351 -26.06 -0.01 10.86
C ALA A 351 -24.90 0.70 11.54
N VAL A 352 -24.29 0.02 12.52
CA VAL A 352 -23.21 0.64 13.30
C VAL A 352 -21.87 0.40 12.63
N TYR A 353 -21.13 1.47 12.39
CA TYR A 353 -19.74 1.42 11.95
C TYR A 353 -18.80 1.57 13.15
N VAL A 354 -17.71 0.82 13.16
CA VAL A 354 -16.69 0.86 14.23
C VAL A 354 -15.29 1.05 13.66
N ALA A 355 -14.46 1.76 14.42
CA ALA A 355 -13.03 1.88 14.26
C ALA A 355 -12.35 1.85 15.65
N VAL A 356 -11.03 1.70 15.69
CA VAL A 356 -10.25 1.68 16.94
C VAL A 356 -9.15 2.73 16.86
N ASP A 357 -9.07 3.60 17.85
CA ASP A 357 -8.02 4.61 17.89
C ASP A 357 -6.71 4.12 18.52
N GLN A 358 -5.69 4.98 18.53
CA GLN A 358 -4.36 4.64 19.04
C GLN A 358 -4.35 4.28 20.54
N ASP A 359 -5.26 4.86 21.32
CA ASP A 359 -5.43 4.54 22.75
C ASP A 359 -6.17 3.20 22.95
N GLY A 360 -6.66 2.61 21.86
CA GLY A 360 -7.44 1.38 21.85
C GLY A 360 -8.91 1.59 22.18
N MET A 361 -9.42 2.83 22.12
CA MET A 361 -10.84 3.10 22.31
C MET A 361 -11.64 2.71 21.07
N ILE A 362 -12.84 2.19 21.28
CA ILE A 362 -13.78 1.92 20.19
C ILE A 362 -14.44 3.24 19.81
N ILE A 363 -14.33 3.62 18.54
CA ILE A 363 -15.06 4.74 17.95
C ILE A 363 -16.23 4.15 17.17
N ALA A 364 -17.45 4.54 17.49
CA ALA A 364 -18.65 3.97 16.87
C ALA A 364 -19.67 5.04 16.47
N ALA A 365 -20.31 4.84 15.32
CA ALA A 365 -21.40 5.69 14.85
C ALA A 365 -22.48 4.84 14.16
N ASP A 366 -23.74 5.15 14.40
CA ASP A 366 -24.84 4.59 13.62
C ASP A 366 -24.95 5.32 12.27
N ALA A 367 -25.20 4.57 11.20
CA ALA A 367 -25.28 5.11 9.86
C ALA A 367 -26.46 6.09 9.77
N GLY A 368 -26.20 7.30 9.28
CA GLY A 368 -27.24 8.30 9.16
C GLY A 368 -27.54 9.07 10.43
N GLU A 369 -26.70 8.91 11.47
CA GLU A 369 -26.75 9.73 12.66
C GLU A 369 -25.59 10.74 12.71
N SER A 370 -25.75 11.79 13.51
CA SER A 370 -24.75 12.84 13.70
C SER A 370 -23.82 12.61 14.89
N LYS A 371 -24.11 11.61 15.74
CA LYS A 371 -23.32 11.35 16.95
C LYS A 371 -22.32 10.22 16.74
N ILE A 372 -21.12 10.44 17.26
CA ILE A 372 -20.03 9.46 17.30
C ILE A 372 -19.67 9.21 18.76
N TYR A 373 -19.61 7.96 19.16
CA TYR A 373 -19.36 7.53 20.53
C TYR A 373 -17.92 7.04 20.68
N VAL A 374 -17.23 7.53 21.71
CA VAL A 374 -15.91 7.02 22.13
C VAL A 374 -16.13 6.10 23.32
N ILE A 375 -15.79 4.83 23.17
CA ILE A 375 -16.18 3.77 24.10
C ILE A 375 -14.94 3.06 24.63
N LYS A 376 -14.90 2.86 25.95
CA LYS A 376 -13.85 2.08 26.60
C LYS A 376 -14.11 0.57 26.37
N PRO A 377 -13.16 -0.19 25.80
CA PRO A 377 -13.40 -1.60 25.50
C PRO A 377 -13.64 -2.47 26.75
N ALA A 378 -12.97 -2.15 27.85
CA ALA A 378 -12.95 -2.98 29.06
C ALA A 378 -14.31 -3.15 29.74
N ASP A 379 -15.14 -2.11 29.73
CA ASP A 379 -16.46 -2.11 30.37
C ASP A 379 -17.59 -1.61 29.45
N GLY A 380 -17.28 -1.32 28.18
CA GLY A 380 -18.26 -0.86 27.19
C GLY A 380 -18.83 0.52 27.47
N LYS A 381 -18.25 1.31 28.37
CA LYS A 381 -18.79 2.63 28.74
C LYS A 381 -18.44 3.69 27.70
N ILE A 382 -19.43 4.50 27.36
CA ILE A 382 -19.25 5.72 26.56
C ILE A 382 -18.50 6.75 27.40
N MET A 383 -17.27 7.06 26.98
CA MET A 383 -16.38 8.02 27.60
C MET A 383 -16.62 9.44 27.08
N ASN A 384 -16.98 9.56 25.80
CA ASN A 384 -17.26 10.83 25.15
C ASN A 384 -18.28 10.65 24.01
N THR A 385 -18.94 11.74 23.63
CA THR A 385 -19.82 11.82 22.46
C THR A 385 -19.46 13.04 21.64
N ILE A 386 -19.11 12.82 20.38
CA ILE A 386 -18.78 13.86 19.41
C ILE A 386 -20.03 14.09 18.57
N THR A 387 -20.47 15.34 18.44
CA THR A 387 -21.66 15.69 17.67
C THR A 387 -21.25 16.40 16.38
N CYS A 388 -21.63 15.81 15.26
CA CYS A 388 -21.41 16.36 13.92
C CYS A 388 -22.53 17.34 13.55
N LYS A 389 -22.24 18.23 12.60
CA LYS A 389 -23.24 19.20 12.10
C LYS A 389 -24.31 18.56 11.22
N GLU A 390 -23.99 17.42 10.60
CA GLU A 390 -24.84 16.69 9.68
C GLU A 390 -24.80 15.19 10.01
N ASN A 391 -25.74 14.44 9.45
CA ASN A 391 -25.77 12.98 9.57
C ASN A 391 -24.68 12.38 8.70
N ILE A 392 -23.97 11.39 9.22
CA ILE A 392 -22.77 10.86 8.59
C ILE A 392 -22.82 9.34 8.41
N MET A 393 -21.93 8.85 7.55
CA MET A 393 -21.51 7.47 7.46
C MET A 393 -20.01 7.42 7.76
N MET A 394 -19.65 6.79 8.87
CA MET A 394 -18.26 6.71 9.34
C MET A 394 -17.49 5.62 8.60
N HIS A 395 -16.28 5.95 8.17
CA HIS A 395 -15.37 5.00 7.53
C HIS A 395 -14.30 4.55 8.52
N ASP A 396 -13.29 5.36 8.81
CA ASP A 396 -12.13 4.96 9.62
C ASP A 396 -11.42 6.20 10.21
N LEU A 397 -10.24 6.02 10.82
CA LEU A 397 -9.49 7.06 11.54
C LEU A 397 -8.13 7.34 10.89
N LEU A 398 -7.72 8.61 10.89
CA LEU A 398 -6.34 9.00 10.62
C LEU A 398 -5.44 8.71 11.83
N SER A 399 -4.12 8.66 11.62
CA SER A 399 -3.12 8.56 12.69
C SER A 399 -3.19 9.72 13.70
N SER A 400 -3.71 10.88 13.29
CA SER A 400 -4.01 12.01 14.19
C SER A 400 -5.20 11.78 15.13
N GLY A 401 -5.94 10.68 14.95
CA GLY A 401 -7.19 10.40 15.64
C GLY A 401 -8.40 11.14 15.07
N HIS A 402 -8.24 11.93 14.00
CA HIS A 402 -9.37 12.49 13.25
C HIS A 402 -10.19 11.38 12.59
N ILE A 403 -11.49 11.58 12.55
CA ILE A 403 -12.46 10.63 12.01
C ILE A 403 -12.74 10.98 10.55
N ILE A 404 -12.66 9.98 9.68
CA ILE A 404 -13.05 10.08 8.28
C ILE A 404 -14.47 9.56 8.12
N ALA A 405 -15.31 10.40 7.53
CA ALA A 405 -16.70 10.09 7.26
C ALA A 405 -17.13 10.70 5.93
N GLN A 406 -18.31 10.31 5.48
CA GLN A 406 -19.03 10.99 4.40
C GLN A 406 -20.42 11.41 4.90
N PRO A 407 -21.08 12.37 4.25
CA PRO A 407 -22.50 12.64 4.50
C PRO A 407 -23.34 11.36 4.33
N SER A 408 -24.41 11.23 5.11
CA SER A 408 -25.25 10.01 5.09
C SER A 408 -25.84 9.71 3.71
N THR A 409 -26.15 10.75 2.94
CA THR A 409 -26.48 10.61 1.53
C THR A 409 -25.19 10.84 0.74
N PRO A 410 -24.75 9.86 -0.07
CA PRO A 410 -23.56 10.00 -0.89
C PRO A 410 -23.56 11.32 -1.68
N ASP A 411 -22.49 12.09 -1.57
CA ASP A 411 -22.30 13.34 -2.29
C ASP A 411 -20.83 13.49 -2.71
N HIS A 412 -20.42 14.71 -3.07
CA HIS A 412 -19.09 15.01 -3.57
C HIS A 412 -18.05 15.28 -2.47
N ARG A 413 -18.35 15.00 -1.19
CA ARG A 413 -17.54 15.42 -0.04
C ARG A 413 -17.06 14.25 0.82
N VAL A 414 -15.78 14.30 1.21
CA VAL A 414 -15.25 13.57 2.37
C VAL A 414 -15.11 14.53 3.54
N LEU A 415 -15.57 14.11 4.72
CA LEU A 415 -15.48 14.85 5.97
C LEU A 415 -14.31 14.32 6.79
N ILE A 416 -13.44 15.24 7.24
CA ILE A 416 -12.41 14.96 8.24
C ILE A 416 -12.81 15.69 9.51
N ILE A 417 -13.23 14.92 10.51
CA ILE A 417 -13.86 15.40 11.75
C ILE A 417 -12.85 15.26 12.89
N ASP A 418 -12.61 16.33 13.62
CA ASP A 418 -11.76 16.30 14.81
C ASP A 418 -12.49 15.73 16.04
N ARG A 419 -11.76 15.56 17.14
CA ARG A 419 -12.31 15.02 18.39
C ARG A 419 -13.29 15.96 19.09
N GLN A 420 -13.42 17.20 18.62
CA GLN A 420 -14.36 18.21 19.11
C GLN A 420 -15.61 18.33 18.22
N GLY A 421 -15.63 17.64 17.06
CA GLY A 421 -16.74 17.66 16.10
C GLY A 421 -16.63 18.76 15.04
N ALA A 422 -15.53 19.53 15.00
CA ALA A 422 -15.28 20.42 13.87
C ALA A 422 -14.80 19.60 12.67
N HIS A 423 -15.21 19.98 11.47
CA HIS A 423 -14.83 19.26 10.25
C HIS A 423 -14.17 20.16 9.22
N ARG A 424 -13.38 19.54 8.34
CA ARG A 424 -12.93 20.07 7.06
C ARG A 424 -13.38 19.13 5.95
N GLU A 425 -13.53 19.66 4.74
CA GLU A 425 -14.07 18.92 3.60
C GLU A 425 -13.02 18.72 2.51
N ILE A 426 -13.07 17.57 1.84
CA ILE A 426 -12.35 17.32 0.58
C ILE A 426 -13.39 17.08 -0.50
N HIS A 427 -13.33 17.86 -1.58
CA HIS A 427 -14.27 17.77 -2.70
C HIS A 427 -13.74 16.90 -3.85
N HIS A 428 -14.61 16.04 -4.38
CA HIS A 428 -14.42 15.27 -5.60
C HIS A 428 -15.37 15.75 -6.72
N SER A 429 -15.08 15.43 -7.98
CA SER A 429 -15.96 15.77 -9.12
C SER A 429 -17.22 14.91 -9.14
N ASP A 430 -17.03 13.62 -8.86
CA ASP A 430 -18.06 12.58 -8.93
C ASP A 430 -18.59 12.25 -7.53
N THR A 431 -19.74 11.58 -7.46
CA THR A 431 -20.34 11.12 -6.20
C THR A 431 -19.44 10.08 -5.55
N ILE A 432 -19.12 10.29 -4.27
CA ILE A 432 -18.26 9.42 -3.47
C ILE A 432 -19.13 8.35 -2.83
N LEU A 433 -18.82 7.09 -3.12
CA LEU A 433 -19.55 5.92 -2.61
C LEU A 433 -18.88 5.34 -1.37
N SER A 434 -17.56 5.38 -1.30
CA SER A 434 -16.77 4.84 -0.20
C SER A 434 -15.43 5.56 -0.07
N VAL A 435 -14.79 5.44 1.10
CA VAL A 435 -13.50 6.06 1.40
C VAL A 435 -12.56 5.03 2.02
N CYS A 436 -11.30 5.05 1.58
CA CYS A 436 -10.23 4.19 2.06
C CYS A 436 -9.10 5.07 2.60
N ILE A 437 -8.54 4.68 3.75
CA ILE A 437 -7.39 5.33 4.37
C ILE A 437 -6.19 4.40 4.26
N ASP A 438 -5.05 4.94 3.91
CA ASP A 438 -3.78 4.26 4.11
C ASP A 438 -3.34 4.38 5.57
N PRO A 439 -3.33 3.28 6.35
CA PRO A 439 -3.01 3.32 7.77
C PRO A 439 -1.56 3.73 8.06
N MET A 440 -0.69 3.78 7.05
CA MET A 440 0.74 4.11 7.19
C MET A 440 1.07 5.55 6.83
N THR A 441 0.33 6.16 5.90
CA THR A 441 0.63 7.49 5.35
C THR A 441 -0.47 8.51 5.58
N ASP A 442 -1.61 8.09 6.11
CA ASP A 442 -2.85 8.88 6.18
C ASP A 442 -3.35 9.34 4.80
N ASP A 443 -2.86 8.74 3.72
CA ASP A 443 -3.32 9.03 2.37
C ASP A 443 -4.79 8.61 2.22
N LEU A 444 -5.60 9.47 1.58
CA LEU A 444 -7.02 9.21 1.37
C LEU A 444 -7.33 8.86 -0.08
N TYR A 445 -8.16 7.84 -0.24
CA TYR A 445 -8.62 7.33 -1.50
C TYR A 445 -10.15 7.34 -1.49
N VAL A 446 -10.75 7.86 -2.57
CA VAL A 446 -12.20 7.88 -2.75
C VAL A 446 -12.59 6.89 -3.82
N VAL A 447 -13.74 6.27 -3.61
CA VAL A 447 -14.34 5.33 -4.53
C VAL A 447 -15.53 5.99 -5.19
N THR A 448 -15.55 6.00 -6.51
CA THR A 448 -16.60 6.59 -7.34
C THR A 448 -17.04 5.59 -8.41
N SER A 449 -18.14 5.86 -9.09
CA SER A 449 -18.62 5.04 -10.20
C SER A 449 -19.24 5.89 -11.30
N ASP A 450 -19.44 5.30 -12.47
CA ASP A 450 -20.26 5.89 -13.53
C ASP A 450 -21.76 5.83 -13.17
N ASP A 451 -22.58 6.59 -13.89
CA ASP A 451 -24.02 6.74 -13.60
C ASP A 451 -24.80 5.40 -13.60
N GLU A 452 -24.27 4.38 -14.29
CA GLU A 452 -24.86 3.04 -14.38
C GLU A 452 -24.23 2.02 -13.41
N TYR A 453 -23.28 2.44 -12.57
CA TYR A 453 -22.54 1.59 -11.64
C TYR A 453 -21.86 0.38 -12.31
N ASN A 454 -21.42 0.54 -13.56
CA ASN A 454 -20.72 -0.49 -14.32
C ASN A 454 -19.22 -0.48 -14.05
N THR A 455 -18.65 0.69 -13.74
CA THR A 455 -17.21 0.86 -13.56
C THR A 455 -16.94 1.55 -12.24
N CYS A 456 -16.14 0.91 -11.39
CA CYS A 456 -15.63 1.50 -10.18
C CYS A 456 -14.29 2.18 -10.46
N VAL A 457 -14.09 3.36 -9.88
CA VAL A 457 -12.85 4.13 -9.93
C VAL A 457 -12.39 4.43 -8.52
N ILE A 458 -11.09 4.32 -8.31
CA ILE A 458 -10.44 4.67 -7.06
C ILE A 458 -9.43 5.77 -7.37
N ASP A 459 -9.64 6.94 -6.78
CA ASP A 459 -8.78 8.10 -6.93
C ASP A 459 -8.15 8.44 -5.57
N GLN A 460 -6.85 8.65 -5.53
CA GLN A 460 -6.21 9.28 -4.38
C GLN A 460 -6.56 10.76 -4.38
N VAL A 461 -6.96 11.31 -3.24
CA VAL A 461 -7.37 12.72 -3.09
C VAL A 461 -6.54 13.50 -2.07
N MET A 462 -5.75 12.80 -1.24
CA MET A 462 -4.84 13.38 -0.26
C MET A 462 -3.57 12.54 -0.17
N SER A 463 -2.41 13.20 -0.16
CA SER A 463 -1.11 12.57 0.09
C SER A 463 -0.24 13.42 1.00
N GLY A 464 0.12 12.94 2.20
CA GLY A 464 1.04 13.66 3.10
C GLY A 464 0.69 15.14 3.38
N GLY A 465 -0.59 15.51 3.35
CA GLY A 465 -1.08 16.88 3.54
C GLY A 465 -1.20 17.73 2.25
N GLU A 466 -0.69 17.25 1.11
CA GLU A 466 -0.92 17.86 -0.20
C GLU A 466 -2.12 17.19 -0.91
N MET A 467 -2.96 17.99 -1.57
CA MET A 467 -4.02 17.47 -2.43
C MET A 467 -3.40 16.98 -3.75
N LYS A 468 -3.08 15.69 -3.82
CA LYS A 468 -2.80 15.01 -5.09
C LYS A 468 -4.06 14.27 -5.52
N LYS A 469 -4.64 14.68 -6.65
CA LYS A 469 -5.69 13.94 -7.35
C LYS A 469 -5.03 13.05 -8.40
N ARG A 470 -5.01 11.74 -8.18
CA ARG A 470 -4.52 10.76 -9.17
C ARG A 470 -5.41 9.54 -9.19
N ARG A 471 -5.64 9.00 -10.39
CA ARG A 471 -6.34 7.72 -10.54
C ARG A 471 -5.42 6.58 -10.17
N VAL A 472 -5.89 5.75 -9.24
CA VAL A 472 -5.16 4.64 -8.65
C VAL A 472 -5.61 3.32 -9.25
N ALA A 473 -6.92 3.12 -9.40
CA ALA A 473 -7.45 1.92 -10.02
C ALA A 473 -8.77 2.23 -10.74
N SER A 474 -9.08 1.42 -11.74
CA SER A 474 -10.41 1.35 -12.33
C SER A 474 -10.70 -0.08 -12.74
N PHE A 475 -11.90 -0.57 -12.45
CA PHE A 475 -12.31 -1.94 -12.73
C PHE A 475 -13.81 -2.04 -12.98
N PRO A 476 -14.25 -2.98 -13.83
CA PRO A 476 -15.67 -3.23 -14.05
C PRO A 476 -16.30 -3.89 -12.83
N VAL A 477 -17.53 -3.50 -12.51
CA VAL A 477 -18.40 -4.17 -11.55
C VAL A 477 -19.14 -5.30 -12.25
N SER A 478 -19.36 -6.42 -11.55
CA SER A 478 -19.99 -7.61 -12.12
C SER A 478 -21.40 -7.31 -12.62
N THR A 479 -21.66 -7.65 -13.89
CA THR A 479 -22.98 -7.53 -14.49
C THR A 479 -23.99 -8.53 -13.94
N GLU A 480 -23.53 -9.55 -13.21
CA GLU A 480 -24.38 -10.54 -12.53
C GLU A 480 -25.19 -9.92 -11.37
N LEU A 481 -24.77 -8.74 -10.89
CA LEU A 481 -25.52 -7.92 -9.94
C LEU A 481 -26.53 -7.04 -10.69
N ASP A 482 -27.59 -7.64 -11.21
CA ASP A 482 -28.69 -6.96 -11.88
C ASP A 482 -29.94 -7.04 -10.99
N PRO A 483 -30.64 -5.93 -10.66
CA PRO A 483 -30.61 -4.58 -11.25
C PRO A 483 -29.47 -3.65 -10.78
N PRO A 484 -29.23 -2.50 -11.45
CA PRO A 484 -28.22 -1.49 -11.07
C PRO A 484 -28.24 -1.05 -9.60
N VAL A 485 -29.42 -1.05 -8.97
CA VAL A 485 -29.60 -0.73 -7.53
C VAL A 485 -28.78 -1.67 -6.63
N LEU A 486 -28.61 -2.95 -7.02
CA LEU A 486 -27.77 -3.89 -6.27
C LEU A 486 -26.27 -3.55 -6.39
N ARG A 487 -25.84 -2.97 -7.52
CA ARG A 487 -24.44 -2.53 -7.71
C ARG A 487 -24.15 -1.29 -6.89
N GLU A 488 -25.04 -0.31 -6.93
CA GLU A 488 -24.97 0.87 -6.07
C GLU A 488 -24.87 0.46 -4.61
N TRP A 489 -25.78 -0.39 -4.16
CA TRP A 489 -25.82 -0.86 -2.78
C TRP A 489 -24.53 -1.59 -2.38
N LEU A 490 -23.98 -2.43 -3.27
CA LEU A 490 -22.71 -3.10 -3.04
C LEU A 490 -21.57 -2.09 -2.88
N LEU A 491 -21.46 -1.11 -3.78
CA LEU A 491 -20.37 -0.13 -3.79
C LEU A 491 -20.41 0.80 -2.57
N VAL A 492 -21.61 1.14 -2.10
CA VAL A 492 -21.80 1.94 -0.88
C VAL A 492 -21.52 1.10 0.38
N SER A 493 -21.95 -0.16 0.40
CA SER A 493 -21.85 -1.02 1.58
C SER A 493 -20.49 -1.68 1.75
N SER A 494 -19.83 -2.03 0.65
CA SER A 494 -18.52 -2.68 0.66
C SER A 494 -17.42 -1.65 0.82
N ARG A 495 -16.61 -1.83 1.85
CA ARG A 495 -15.42 -1.00 2.06
C ARG A 495 -14.38 -1.31 0.99
N VAL A 496 -13.58 -0.30 0.67
CA VAL A 496 -12.25 -0.48 0.11
C VAL A 496 -11.26 -0.28 1.25
N ILE A 497 -10.29 -1.17 1.39
CA ILE A 497 -9.33 -1.15 2.50
C ILE A 497 -7.90 -1.13 1.98
N MET A 498 -7.01 -0.47 2.71
CA MET A 498 -5.57 -0.54 2.49
C MET A 498 -4.94 -1.34 3.62
N THR A 499 -4.17 -2.37 3.29
CA THR A 499 -3.38 -3.07 4.30
C THR A 499 -2.14 -2.26 4.69
N PRO A 500 -1.53 -2.51 5.85
CA PRO A 500 -0.25 -1.88 6.24
C PRO A 500 0.89 -2.10 5.23
N SER A 501 0.83 -3.15 4.40
CA SER A 501 1.79 -3.39 3.32
C SER A 501 1.51 -2.62 2.02
N GLY A 502 0.49 -1.77 2.00
CA GLY A 502 0.13 -0.98 0.81
C GLY A 502 -0.60 -1.81 -0.25
N LYS A 503 -1.33 -2.87 0.15
CA LYS A 503 -2.24 -3.57 -0.76
C LYS A 503 -3.63 -2.94 -0.63
N LEU A 504 -4.13 -2.41 -1.73
CA LEU A 504 -5.49 -1.93 -1.82
C LEU A 504 -6.41 -3.09 -2.19
N ILE A 505 -7.43 -3.33 -1.38
CA ILE A 505 -8.35 -4.46 -1.53
C ILE A 505 -9.75 -3.90 -1.81
N ALA A 506 -10.32 -4.33 -2.93
CA ALA A 506 -11.65 -3.96 -3.39
C ALA A 506 -12.44 -5.20 -3.81
N ASN A 507 -13.72 -5.01 -4.08
CA ASN A 507 -14.62 -6.06 -4.54
C ASN A 507 -15.35 -5.60 -5.80
N ASP A 508 -15.37 -6.46 -6.83
CA ASP A 508 -16.12 -6.22 -8.07
C ASP A 508 -17.56 -6.77 -8.03
N GLY A 509 -17.98 -7.32 -6.89
CA GLY A 509 -19.26 -8.00 -6.71
C GLY A 509 -19.20 -9.52 -6.84
N LYS A 510 -18.07 -10.05 -7.33
CA LYS A 510 -17.83 -11.48 -7.54
C LYS A 510 -16.49 -11.94 -6.99
N ASN A 511 -15.48 -11.11 -7.11
CA ASN A 511 -14.10 -11.38 -6.75
C ASN A 511 -13.57 -10.29 -5.83
N ILE A 512 -12.64 -10.70 -4.97
CA ILE A 512 -11.78 -9.76 -4.26
C ILE A 512 -10.59 -9.41 -5.15
N LEU A 513 -10.43 -8.12 -5.42
CA LEU A 513 -9.36 -7.54 -6.23
C LEU A 513 -8.28 -6.99 -5.31
N VAL A 514 -7.01 -7.30 -5.63
CA VAL A 514 -5.85 -6.83 -4.86
C VAL A 514 -4.95 -6.01 -5.76
N PHE A 515 -4.84 -4.73 -5.46
CA PHE A 515 -3.97 -3.80 -6.15
C PHE A 515 -2.73 -3.50 -5.28
N LYS A 516 -1.59 -3.25 -5.91
CA LYS A 516 -0.38 -2.78 -5.23
C LYS A 516 0.35 -1.78 -6.12
N ASN A 517 0.82 -0.70 -5.51
CA ASN A 517 1.73 0.25 -6.17
C ASN A 517 3.08 -0.44 -6.42
N ARG A 518 3.57 -0.40 -7.66
CA ARG A 518 4.86 -0.97 -8.05
C ARG A 518 5.79 0.13 -8.53
N PHE A 519 7.04 0.05 -8.09
CA PHE A 519 8.08 0.97 -8.51
C PHE A 519 8.32 0.86 -10.02
N THR A 520 8.43 2.01 -10.68
CA THR A 520 8.68 2.15 -12.12
C THR A 520 9.57 3.37 -12.36
N LEU A 521 10.49 3.31 -13.35
CA LEU A 521 11.40 4.41 -13.72
C LEU A 521 11.20 4.91 -15.15
#